data_AF-V4BSH2-F1
#
_entry.id   AF-V4BSH2-F1
#
_cell.length_a   1.000
_cell.length_b   1.000
_cell.length_c   1.000
_cell.angle_alpha   90.00
_cell.angle_beta   90.00
_cell.angle_gamma   90.00
#
_symmetry.space_group_name_H-M   'P 1'
#
loop_
_entity.id
_entity.type
_entity.pdbx_description
1 polymer ?
#
loop_
_entity_poly.entity_id
_entity_poly.type
_entity_poly.pdbx_seq_one_letter_code
_entity_poly.pdbx_strand_id
1 'polypeptide(L)'
;MVEEEWYESTRMVPTKHRKRKRRKVHLHTSPFIRYFIRQSIEGGRVSANRKSFETNRMDDICNVLKEFSETRSDNIIDLFKEYSKSKKDNGLYASAMSDLDSEYPKAESGRPFLPEENKGFVKLFNEQQFRPRTAILKVWFEYPTNMFFQPIPAKDKITFTNKEGNKETGTKIRFRNGFCSEVLTSVDIQEIVKAGGRIIRILDGIVYEENFKTPPYKDYILILRDLRNKYKREGNIVGSNCMKLLGNSLYGKSIQKDITTSRHLWSEATLKVNFDSHVKSYPKVNETQYIVEKKKNLTVYLLNLHD
;
A
#
# COMPACT_ATOMS: atom_id res chain seq x y z
N MET A 1 -4.93 -31.18 -17.59
CA MET A 1 -5.96 -31.91 -16.82
C MET A 1 -5.71 -31.94 -15.31
N VAL A 2 -4.47 -31.80 -14.82
CA VAL A 2 -4.18 -31.76 -13.36
C VAL A 2 -4.45 -30.39 -12.70
N GLU A 3 -4.44 -29.29 -13.49
CA GLU A 3 -4.66 -27.92 -12.99
C GLU A 3 -6.12 -27.56 -12.67
N GLU A 4 -7.10 -28.23 -13.31
CA GLU A 4 -8.54 -27.99 -13.07
C GLU A 4 -9.02 -28.62 -11.75
N GLU A 5 -8.49 -29.80 -11.36
CA GLU A 5 -8.87 -30.49 -10.12
C GLU A 5 -8.41 -29.74 -8.86
N TRP A 6 -7.26 -29.05 -8.90
CA TRP A 6 -6.77 -28.26 -7.77
C TRP A 6 -7.66 -27.04 -7.49
N TYR A 7 -8.30 -26.49 -8.53
CA TYR A 7 -9.22 -25.35 -8.45
C TYR A 7 -10.58 -25.72 -7.86
N GLU A 8 -11.07 -26.95 -8.09
CA GLU A 8 -12.33 -27.40 -7.49
C GLU A 8 -12.23 -27.62 -5.97
N SER A 9 -11.09 -28.14 -5.50
CA SER A 9 -10.88 -28.47 -4.07
C SER A 9 -10.71 -27.26 -3.14
N THR A 10 -10.31 -26.09 -3.68
CA THR A 10 -10.09 -24.85 -2.92
C THR A 10 -11.21 -23.82 -3.08
N ARG A 11 -12.29 -24.20 -3.77
CA ARG A 11 -13.49 -23.39 -3.94
C ARG A 11 -14.20 -23.27 -2.59
N MET A 12 -14.05 -22.11 -1.93
CA MET A 12 -15.06 -21.68 -0.96
C MET A 12 -16.34 -21.41 -1.75
N VAL A 13 -17.19 -22.43 -1.89
CA VAL A 13 -18.49 -22.32 -2.55
C VAL A 13 -19.34 -21.37 -1.71
N PRO A 14 -19.78 -20.22 -2.25
CA PRO A 14 -20.80 -19.43 -1.59
C PRO A 14 -22.07 -20.29 -1.53
N THR A 15 -22.53 -20.64 -0.33
CA THR A 15 -23.84 -21.25 -0.09
C THR A 15 -24.89 -20.50 -0.92
N LYS A 16 -25.57 -21.23 -1.83
CA LYS A 16 -26.62 -20.76 -2.75
C LYS A 16 -27.26 -19.45 -2.27
N HIS A 17 -26.81 -18.32 -2.81
CA HIS A 17 -27.43 -17.03 -2.56
C HIS A 17 -28.42 -16.72 -3.68
N ARG A 18 -29.68 -17.00 -3.36
CA ARG A 18 -30.88 -16.27 -3.83
C ARG A 18 -30.48 -14.87 -4.29
N LYS A 19 -30.73 -14.53 -5.57
CA LYS A 19 -30.42 -13.24 -6.25
C LYS A 19 -30.29 -12.09 -5.25
N ARG A 20 -29.07 -11.87 -4.72
CA ARG A 20 -28.83 -10.80 -3.73
C ARG A 20 -28.85 -9.48 -4.50
N LYS A 21 -29.76 -8.59 -4.13
CA LYS A 21 -29.78 -7.18 -4.58
C LYS A 21 -28.33 -6.64 -4.59
N ARG A 22 -27.96 -5.96 -5.67
CA ARG A 22 -26.67 -5.27 -5.87
C ARG A 22 -26.30 -4.51 -4.58
N ARG A 23 -25.36 -5.04 -3.79
CA ARG A 23 -24.87 -4.33 -2.59
C ARG A 23 -23.85 -3.30 -3.05
N LYS A 24 -24.31 -2.07 -3.24
CA LYS A 24 -23.42 -0.90 -3.28
C LYS A 24 -22.69 -0.82 -1.93
N VAL A 25 -21.38 -0.62 -1.95
CA VAL A 25 -20.58 -0.52 -0.73
C VAL A 25 -20.35 0.95 -0.45
N HIS A 26 -21.09 1.52 0.49
CA HIS A 26 -21.23 2.97 0.61
C HIS A 26 -20.12 3.67 1.43
N LEU A 27 -19.15 2.95 2.02
CA LEU A 27 -18.21 3.56 2.97
C LEU A 27 -16.80 2.96 2.90
N HIS A 28 -15.78 3.82 2.85
CA HIS A 28 -14.36 3.44 2.83
C HIS A 28 -13.90 2.70 4.10
N THR A 29 -14.67 2.79 5.20
CA THR A 29 -14.45 2.02 6.44
C THR A 29 -15.16 0.67 6.44
N SER A 30 -15.91 0.33 5.39
CA SER A 30 -16.50 -1.01 5.23
C SER A 30 -15.42 -2.07 5.37
N PRO A 31 -15.60 -3.10 6.22
CA PRO A 31 -14.61 -4.17 6.39
C PRO A 31 -14.20 -4.83 5.06
N PHE A 32 -15.14 -4.93 4.12
CA PHE A 32 -14.89 -5.46 2.78
C PHE A 32 -13.95 -4.56 1.98
N ILE A 33 -14.19 -3.24 1.94
CA ILE A 33 -13.30 -2.29 1.25
C ILE A 33 -11.94 -2.22 1.95
N ARG A 34 -11.93 -2.14 3.28
CA ARG A 34 -10.71 -2.12 4.08
C ARG A 34 -9.87 -3.36 3.81
N TYR A 35 -10.46 -4.55 3.66
CA TYR A 35 -9.72 -5.77 3.32
C TYR A 35 -8.84 -5.60 2.08
N PHE A 36 -9.40 -5.13 0.96
CA PHE A 36 -8.64 -4.92 -0.27
C PHE A 36 -7.66 -3.75 -0.17
N ILE A 37 -8.08 -2.60 0.39
CA ILE A 37 -7.18 -1.44 0.62
C ILE A 37 -5.97 -1.87 1.45
N ARG A 38 -6.17 -2.65 2.51
CA ARG A 38 -5.09 -3.08 3.39
C ARG A 38 -4.08 -3.98 2.69
N GLN A 39 -4.52 -4.77 1.73
CA GLN A 39 -3.67 -5.67 0.96
C GLN A 39 -2.96 -4.95 -0.19
N SER A 40 -3.55 -3.88 -0.74
CA SER A 40 -2.94 -3.09 -1.83
C SER A 40 -2.00 -1.98 -1.36
N ILE A 41 -1.94 -1.68 -0.06
CA ILE A 41 -1.01 -0.67 0.46
C ILE A 41 0.42 -1.22 0.38
N GLU A 42 1.11 -0.80 -0.66
CA GLU A 42 2.56 -0.90 -0.75
C GLU A 42 3.22 0.39 -0.22
N GLY A 43 4.23 0.21 0.64
CA GLY A 43 5.10 1.31 1.08
C GLY A 43 5.89 1.94 -0.07
N GLY A 44 6.69 2.96 0.21
CA GLY A 44 7.53 3.62 -0.81
C GLY A 44 8.37 2.63 -1.62
N ARG A 45 8.55 2.92 -2.91
CA ARG A 45 9.39 2.13 -3.82
C ARG A 45 10.83 2.17 -3.31
N VAL A 46 11.31 1.04 -2.80
CA VAL A 46 12.71 0.84 -2.43
C VAL A 46 13.20 -0.31 -3.29
N SER A 47 14.10 -0.02 -4.24
CA SER A 47 14.67 -1.07 -5.07
C SER A 47 15.56 -1.99 -4.22
N ALA A 48 15.58 -3.28 -4.54
CA ALA A 48 16.43 -4.26 -3.86
C ALA A 48 17.92 -4.11 -4.21
N ASN A 49 18.32 -2.99 -4.84
CA ASN A 49 19.71 -2.65 -5.18
C ASN A 49 20.49 -2.24 -3.93
N ARG A 50 20.58 -3.13 -2.95
CA ARG A 50 21.52 -3.03 -1.83
C ARG A 50 22.84 -3.64 -2.26
N LYS A 51 23.87 -2.79 -2.42
CA LYS A 51 25.33 -3.03 -2.28
C LYS A 51 25.98 -4.33 -2.80
N SER A 52 25.28 -5.22 -3.48
CA SER A 52 25.74 -6.59 -3.78
C SER A 52 25.48 -7.00 -5.23
N PHE A 53 25.44 -6.03 -6.14
CA PHE A 53 25.56 -6.30 -7.57
C PHE A 53 27.03 -6.09 -7.97
N GLU A 54 27.85 -7.12 -7.76
CA GLU A 54 29.21 -7.23 -8.32
C GLU A 54 29.10 -7.62 -9.80
N THR A 55 28.56 -6.73 -10.64
CA THR A 55 28.48 -7.01 -12.09
C THR A 55 28.97 -5.81 -12.88
N ASN A 56 29.79 -6.06 -13.90
CA ASN A 56 30.35 -5.05 -14.81
C ASN A 56 29.27 -4.16 -15.48
N ARG A 57 28.02 -4.64 -15.57
CA ARG A 57 26.88 -3.83 -16.06
C ARG A 57 26.58 -2.62 -15.18
N MET A 58 26.92 -2.69 -13.90
CA MET A 58 26.74 -1.56 -13.00
C MET A 58 27.76 -0.46 -13.29
N ASP A 59 28.96 -0.84 -13.71
CA ASP A 59 29.99 0.09 -14.15
C ASP A 59 29.57 0.78 -15.45
N ASP A 60 28.94 0.07 -16.38
CA ASP A 60 28.37 0.67 -17.61
C ASP A 60 27.32 1.74 -17.28
N ILE A 61 26.40 1.47 -16.33
CA ILE A 61 25.40 2.45 -15.88
C ILE A 61 26.10 3.65 -15.22
N CYS A 62 27.09 3.41 -14.36
CA CYS A 62 27.88 4.48 -13.74
C CYS A 62 28.60 5.33 -14.80
N ASN A 63 29.16 4.73 -15.84
CA ASN A 63 29.84 5.43 -16.92
C ASN A 63 28.88 6.35 -17.69
N VAL A 64 27.69 5.85 -18.04
CA VAL A 64 26.65 6.68 -18.65
C VAL A 64 26.25 7.83 -17.72
N LEU A 65 26.01 7.57 -16.43
CA LEU A 65 25.62 8.64 -15.50
C LEU A 65 26.71 9.69 -15.30
N LYS A 66 28.00 9.30 -15.34
CA LYS A 66 29.14 10.22 -15.25
C LYS A 66 29.19 11.21 -16.40
N GLU A 67 28.74 10.85 -17.60
CA GLU A 67 28.64 11.79 -18.72
C GLU A 67 27.70 12.97 -18.43
N PHE A 68 26.74 12.78 -17.53
CA PHE A 68 25.72 13.77 -17.16
C PHE A 68 25.89 14.31 -15.73
N SER A 69 27.03 14.05 -15.07
CA SER A 69 27.27 14.36 -13.66
C SER A 69 28.63 15.06 -13.51
N GLU A 70 28.66 16.20 -12.82
CA GLU A 70 29.91 16.92 -12.49
C GLU A 70 30.66 16.30 -11.29
N THR A 71 29.99 15.40 -10.57
CA THR A 71 30.49 14.69 -9.41
C THR A 71 31.50 13.60 -9.82
N ARG A 72 32.72 13.67 -9.29
CA ARG A 72 33.79 12.66 -9.45
C ARG A 72 33.58 11.39 -8.61
N SER A 73 32.34 11.07 -8.22
CA SER A 73 32.07 9.90 -7.39
C SER A 73 31.90 8.67 -8.26
N ASP A 74 32.57 7.58 -7.90
CA ASP A 74 32.32 6.25 -8.49
C ASP A 74 31.10 5.57 -7.85
N ASN A 75 30.51 6.18 -6.80
CA ASN A 75 29.33 5.68 -6.16
C ASN A 75 28.08 6.07 -6.95
N ILE A 76 27.38 5.08 -7.50
CA ILE A 76 26.14 5.28 -8.24
C ILE A 76 25.09 6.09 -7.49
N ILE A 77 25.00 5.97 -6.16
CA ILE A 77 24.01 6.69 -5.37
C ILE A 77 24.29 8.19 -5.41
N ASP A 78 25.56 8.59 -5.44
CA ASP A 78 25.94 9.99 -5.45
C ASP A 78 25.81 10.60 -6.85
N LEU A 79 26.18 9.86 -7.90
CA LEU A 79 25.90 10.21 -9.30
C LEU A 79 24.39 10.38 -9.53
N PHE A 80 23.58 9.42 -9.07
CA PHE A 80 22.13 9.45 -9.22
C PHE A 80 21.50 10.59 -8.42
N LYS A 81 22.00 10.90 -7.21
CA LYS A 81 21.55 12.06 -6.42
C LYS A 81 21.83 13.37 -7.13
N GLU A 82 23.00 13.53 -7.74
CA GLU A 82 23.35 14.74 -8.47
C GLU A 82 22.49 14.90 -9.71
N TYR A 83 22.38 13.86 -10.53
CA TYR A 83 21.46 13.84 -11.67
C TYR A 83 20.03 14.20 -11.22
N SER A 84 19.60 13.66 -10.08
CA SER A 84 18.28 13.93 -9.49
C SER A 84 18.12 15.30 -8.81
N LYS A 85 19.20 16.06 -8.56
CA LYS A 85 19.10 17.42 -7.98
C LYS A 85 18.25 18.34 -8.88
N SER A 86 18.15 18.03 -10.17
CA SER A 86 17.30 18.73 -11.14
C SER A 86 15.78 18.57 -10.88
N LYS A 87 15.35 17.60 -10.04
CA LYS A 87 13.93 17.32 -9.76
C LYS A 87 13.67 17.11 -8.26
N LYS A 88 13.94 18.12 -7.44
CA LYS A 88 13.67 18.04 -6.00
C LYS A 88 12.18 18.22 -5.71
N ASP A 89 11.45 17.12 -5.62
CA ASP A 89 10.03 17.13 -5.25
C ASP A 89 9.85 17.60 -3.81
N ASN A 90 9.05 18.65 -3.61
CA ASN A 90 8.76 19.23 -2.30
C ASN A 90 7.73 18.37 -1.54
N GLY A 91 8.12 17.16 -1.15
CA GLY A 91 7.29 16.22 -0.39
C GLY A 91 6.44 15.33 -1.29
N LEU A 92 7.03 14.22 -1.75
CA LEU A 92 6.46 13.28 -2.73
C LEU A 92 4.98 12.94 -2.50
N TYR A 93 4.61 12.59 -1.25
CA TYR A 93 3.23 12.24 -0.92
C TYR A 93 2.29 13.44 -0.99
N ALA A 94 2.69 14.58 -0.42
CA ALA A 94 1.89 15.79 -0.45
C ALA A 94 1.69 16.27 -1.90
N SER A 95 2.75 16.28 -2.72
CA SER A 95 2.67 16.62 -4.14
C SER A 95 1.62 15.78 -4.86
N ALA A 96 1.71 14.44 -4.75
CA ALA A 96 0.73 13.53 -5.33
C ALA A 96 -0.69 13.82 -4.81
N MET A 97 -0.84 14.19 -3.53
CA MET A 97 -2.17 14.47 -2.99
C MET A 97 -2.86 15.70 -3.61
N SER A 98 -2.10 16.61 -4.20
CA SER A 98 -2.61 17.80 -4.90
C SER A 98 -2.62 17.70 -6.42
N ASP A 99 -2.03 16.63 -6.97
CA ASP A 99 -1.83 16.45 -8.41
C ASP A 99 -3.17 16.18 -9.11
N LEU A 100 -3.43 16.89 -10.21
CA LEU A 100 -4.64 16.73 -11.01
C LEU A 100 -4.70 15.36 -11.71
N ASP A 101 -3.54 14.73 -11.95
CA ASP A 101 -3.46 13.40 -12.55
C ASP A 101 -3.65 12.27 -11.52
N SER A 102 -3.74 12.60 -10.22
CA SER A 102 -4.01 11.62 -9.18
C SER A 102 -5.47 11.22 -9.13
N GLU A 103 -5.69 9.92 -9.01
CA GLU A 103 -7.03 9.33 -9.05
C GLU A 103 -7.62 9.19 -7.64
N TYR A 104 -8.78 9.80 -7.44
CA TYR A 104 -9.52 9.75 -6.17
C TYR A 104 -10.87 9.09 -6.38
N PRO A 105 -11.04 7.80 -6.05
CA PRO A 105 -12.33 7.13 -6.17
C PRO A 105 -13.38 7.73 -5.25
N LYS A 106 -14.60 7.88 -5.76
CA LYS A 106 -15.79 8.14 -4.95
C LYS A 106 -16.25 6.84 -4.31
N ALA A 107 -16.23 6.76 -2.98
CA ALA A 107 -16.54 5.53 -2.26
C ALA A 107 -17.95 5.00 -2.59
N GLU A 108 -18.91 5.90 -2.78
CA GLU A 108 -20.30 5.61 -3.15
C GLU A 108 -20.47 4.95 -4.53
N SER A 109 -19.46 5.08 -5.40
CA SER A 109 -19.41 4.41 -6.71
C SER A 109 -18.77 3.01 -6.63
N GLY A 110 -18.28 2.63 -5.46
CA GLY A 110 -17.59 1.38 -5.21
C GLY A 110 -18.53 0.17 -5.26
N ARG A 111 -18.13 -0.84 -6.04
CA ARG A 111 -18.81 -2.15 -6.10
C ARG A 111 -17.81 -3.30 -6.21
N PRO A 112 -18.21 -4.51 -5.83
CA PRO A 112 -17.42 -5.70 -6.13
C PRO A 112 -17.20 -5.86 -7.64
N PHE A 113 -16.01 -6.33 -8.00
CA PHE A 113 -15.70 -6.84 -9.33
C PHE A 113 -16.57 -8.06 -9.64
N LEU A 114 -17.05 -8.18 -10.88
CA LEU A 114 -17.84 -9.33 -11.32
C LEU A 114 -16.98 -10.23 -12.24
N PRO A 115 -16.93 -11.55 -12.00
CA PRO A 115 -16.13 -12.47 -12.83
C PRO A 115 -16.43 -12.40 -14.33
N GLU A 116 -17.68 -12.06 -14.70
CA GLU A 116 -18.11 -11.91 -16.09
C GLU A 116 -17.42 -10.73 -16.80
N GLU A 117 -16.94 -9.74 -16.04
CA GLU A 117 -16.24 -8.56 -16.56
C GLU A 117 -14.74 -8.82 -16.80
N ASN A 118 -14.21 -9.98 -16.38
CA ASN A 118 -12.79 -10.32 -16.44
C ASN A 118 -12.19 -10.08 -17.83
N LYS A 119 -12.84 -10.59 -18.88
CA LYS A 119 -12.32 -10.45 -20.25
C LYS A 119 -12.19 -8.98 -20.66
N GLY A 120 -13.17 -8.15 -20.29
CA GLY A 120 -13.17 -6.72 -20.59
C GLY A 120 -12.08 -5.98 -19.82
N PHE A 121 -11.94 -6.24 -18.52
CA PHE A 121 -10.92 -5.56 -17.71
C PHE A 121 -9.50 -5.98 -18.09
N VAL A 122 -9.26 -7.28 -18.31
CA VAL A 122 -7.94 -7.77 -18.76
C VAL A 122 -7.53 -7.10 -20.08
N LYS A 123 -8.47 -6.94 -21.02
CA LYS A 123 -8.24 -6.21 -22.26
C LYS A 123 -7.88 -4.73 -21.98
N LEU A 124 -8.72 -4.03 -21.21
CA LEU A 124 -8.51 -2.62 -20.87
C LEU A 124 -7.17 -2.35 -20.17
N PHE A 125 -6.72 -3.23 -19.28
CA PHE A 125 -5.43 -3.07 -18.62
C PHE A 125 -4.26 -3.29 -19.57
N ASN A 126 -4.27 -4.39 -20.33
CA ASN A 126 -3.19 -4.69 -21.27
C ASN A 126 -3.10 -3.66 -22.41
N GLU A 127 -4.22 -3.04 -22.79
CA GLU A 127 -4.27 -1.96 -23.80
C GLU A 127 -4.03 -0.56 -23.21
N GLN A 128 -3.78 -0.43 -21.89
CA GLN A 128 -3.59 0.85 -21.19
C GLN A 128 -4.80 1.81 -21.25
N GLN A 129 -6.02 1.28 -21.39
CA GLN A 129 -7.27 2.05 -21.56
C GLN A 129 -8.22 1.98 -20.36
N PHE A 130 -7.75 1.50 -19.20
CA PHE A 130 -8.62 1.31 -18.05
C PHE A 130 -9.19 2.61 -17.46
N ARG A 131 -8.39 3.68 -17.52
CA ARG A 131 -8.73 5.00 -16.96
C ARG A 131 -9.87 5.65 -17.76
N PRO A 132 -10.76 6.42 -17.11
CA PRO A 132 -10.63 7.03 -15.79
C PRO A 132 -11.20 6.20 -14.63
N ARG A 133 -11.58 4.94 -14.83
CA ARG A 133 -12.03 4.09 -13.70
C ARG A 133 -10.88 3.76 -12.78
N THR A 134 -11.18 3.57 -11.49
CA THR A 134 -10.21 3.09 -10.50
C THR A 134 -10.63 1.75 -9.94
N ALA A 135 -9.66 0.94 -9.54
CA ALA A 135 -9.95 -0.36 -8.96
C ALA A 135 -8.85 -0.80 -7.99
N ILE A 136 -9.20 -1.72 -7.10
CA ILE A 136 -8.27 -2.49 -6.28
C ILE A 136 -8.58 -3.96 -6.52
N LEU A 137 -7.70 -4.66 -7.21
CA LEU A 137 -7.99 -5.97 -7.78
C LEU A 137 -6.95 -6.99 -7.34
N LYS A 138 -7.42 -8.19 -6.99
CA LYS A 138 -6.58 -9.37 -6.94
C LYS A 138 -6.32 -9.84 -8.37
N VAL A 139 -5.07 -9.76 -8.80
CA VAL A 139 -4.67 -10.01 -10.19
C VAL A 139 -3.65 -11.14 -10.28
N TRP A 140 -3.74 -11.88 -11.38
CA TRP A 140 -2.69 -12.73 -11.92
C TRP A 140 -2.04 -12.03 -13.08
N PHE A 141 -0.73 -11.89 -13.03
CA PHE A 141 0.05 -11.22 -14.05
C PHE A 141 1.41 -11.89 -14.20
N GLU A 142 2.06 -11.63 -15.32
CA GLU A 142 3.38 -12.14 -15.64
C GLU A 142 4.33 -10.97 -15.86
N TYR A 143 5.51 -11.02 -15.24
CA TYR A 143 6.61 -10.11 -15.53
C TYR A 143 7.57 -10.72 -16.56
N PRO A 144 8.18 -9.89 -17.45
CA PRO A 144 9.26 -10.34 -18.32
C PRO A 144 10.41 -10.94 -17.53
N THR A 145 11.04 -11.98 -18.08
CA THR A 145 12.17 -12.67 -17.44
C THR A 145 13.46 -11.85 -17.47
N ASN A 146 13.56 -10.88 -18.38
CA ASN A 146 14.72 -10.00 -18.59
C ASN A 146 14.61 -8.64 -17.88
N MET A 147 13.66 -8.47 -16.95
CA MET A 147 13.38 -7.18 -16.35
C MET A 147 14.38 -6.80 -15.26
N PHE A 148 14.96 -5.59 -15.38
CA PHE A 148 15.97 -5.08 -14.43
C PHE A 148 15.38 -4.25 -13.29
N PHE A 149 14.27 -3.53 -13.52
CA PHE A 149 13.57 -2.75 -12.51
C PHE A 149 12.12 -3.20 -12.36
N GLN A 150 11.71 -3.44 -11.11
CA GLN A 150 10.31 -3.74 -10.79
C GLN A 150 9.54 -2.50 -10.38
N PRO A 151 8.41 -2.20 -11.06
CA PRO A 151 7.59 -1.04 -10.70
C PRO A 151 6.96 -1.21 -9.31
N ILE A 152 6.69 -2.46 -8.92
CA ILE A 152 6.15 -2.82 -7.60
C ILE A 152 7.17 -3.69 -6.87
N PRO A 153 7.62 -3.29 -5.66
CA PRO A 153 8.56 -4.10 -4.89
C PRO A 153 7.84 -5.31 -4.29
N ALA A 154 8.31 -6.52 -4.61
CA ALA A 154 7.82 -7.72 -3.93
C ALA A 154 8.41 -7.80 -2.52
N LYS A 155 7.54 -7.95 -1.52
CA LYS A 155 7.93 -8.05 -0.10
C LYS A 155 7.69 -9.46 0.42
N ASP A 156 8.77 -10.21 0.55
CA ASP A 156 8.73 -11.55 1.14
C ASP A 156 8.94 -11.49 2.64
N LYS A 157 8.08 -12.18 3.39
CA LYS A 157 8.34 -12.48 4.80
C LYS A 157 9.40 -13.56 4.87
N ILE A 158 10.51 -13.25 5.53
CA ILE A 158 11.57 -14.20 5.81
C ILE A 158 11.60 -14.44 7.32
N THR A 159 11.63 -15.70 7.72
CA THR A 159 11.90 -16.06 9.11
C THR A 159 13.36 -16.43 9.23
N PHE A 160 14.08 -15.84 10.17
CA PHE A 160 15.48 -16.15 10.46
C PHE A 160 15.67 -16.27 11.96
N THR A 161 16.67 -17.05 12.37
CA THR A 161 17.06 -17.14 13.77
C THR A 161 18.09 -16.05 14.05
N ASN A 162 17.84 -15.19 15.03
CA ASN A 162 18.79 -14.16 15.44
C ASN A 162 19.98 -14.80 16.19
N LYS A 163 21.01 -14.00 16.52
CA LYS A 163 22.22 -14.49 17.21
C LYS A 163 21.94 -15.09 18.59
N GLU A 164 20.79 -14.78 19.19
CA GLU A 164 20.35 -15.24 20.51
C GLU A 164 19.46 -16.50 20.42
N GLY A 165 19.26 -17.07 19.22
CA GLY A 165 18.42 -18.25 19.01
C GLY A 165 16.93 -17.96 18.82
N ASN A 166 16.51 -16.69 18.82
CA ASN A 166 15.10 -16.30 18.66
C ASN A 166 14.71 -16.27 17.18
N LYS A 167 13.53 -16.83 16.85
CA LYS A 167 12.96 -16.70 15.50
C LYS A 167 12.40 -15.29 15.30
N GLU A 168 13.01 -14.53 14.41
CA GLU A 168 12.54 -13.23 13.97
C GLU A 168 11.94 -13.33 12.57
N THR A 169 10.88 -12.56 12.31
CA THR A 169 10.31 -12.43 10.96
C THR A 169 10.61 -11.04 10.43
N GLY A 170 11.44 -10.97 9.39
CA GLY A 170 11.74 -9.75 8.65
C GLY A 170 11.01 -9.70 7.31
N THR A 171 11.00 -8.52 6.69
CA THR A 171 10.56 -8.36 5.31
C THR A 171 11.78 -8.12 4.43
N LYS A 172 11.97 -8.93 3.39
CA LYS A 172 13.02 -8.74 2.38
C LYS A 172 12.37 -8.34 1.06
N ILE A 173 12.87 -7.26 0.46
CA ILE A 173 12.47 -6.86 -0.88
C ILE A 173 13.18 -7.78 -1.87
N ARG A 174 12.43 -8.40 -2.79
CA ARG A 174 12.96 -9.26 -3.84
C ARG A 174 12.46 -8.79 -5.20
N PHE A 175 13.17 -9.22 -6.24
CA PHE A 175 12.68 -9.16 -7.61
C PHE A 175 11.99 -10.48 -7.94
N ARG A 176 10.73 -10.43 -8.39
CA ARG A 176 9.97 -11.58 -8.91
C ARG A 176 9.80 -11.49 -10.43
N ASN A 177 10.26 -12.46 -11.20
CA ASN A 177 9.95 -12.56 -12.63
C ASN A 177 8.93 -13.69 -12.88
N GLY A 178 8.33 -13.71 -14.07
CA GLY A 178 7.31 -14.70 -14.41
C GLY A 178 5.99 -14.45 -13.66
N PHE A 179 5.26 -15.52 -13.35
CA PHE A 179 3.91 -15.45 -12.80
C PHE A 179 3.87 -14.94 -11.35
N CYS A 180 3.01 -13.95 -11.12
CA CYS A 180 2.76 -13.32 -9.83
C CYS A 180 1.25 -13.24 -9.54
N SER A 181 0.89 -13.23 -8.26
CA SER A 181 -0.48 -12.96 -7.80
C SER A 181 -0.48 -12.03 -6.60
N GLU A 182 -1.06 -10.84 -6.78
CA GLU A 182 -1.09 -9.80 -5.75
C GLU A 182 -2.41 -9.02 -5.79
N VAL A 183 -2.69 -8.24 -4.74
CA VAL A 183 -3.81 -7.30 -4.70
C VAL A 183 -3.26 -5.91 -4.96
N LEU A 184 -3.61 -5.33 -6.10
CA LEU A 184 -2.98 -4.13 -6.64
C LEU A 184 -4.01 -3.06 -6.96
N THR A 185 -3.58 -1.79 -6.89
CA THR A 185 -4.40 -0.69 -7.39
C THR A 185 -4.40 -0.66 -8.92
N SER A 186 -5.40 -0.04 -9.55
CA SER A 186 -5.43 0.15 -11.01
C SER A 186 -4.20 0.89 -11.52
N VAL A 187 -3.65 1.82 -10.73
CA VAL A 187 -2.40 2.53 -11.04
C VAL A 187 -1.23 1.55 -11.10
N ASP A 188 -1.08 0.73 -10.07
CA ASP A 188 -0.03 -0.28 -9.99
C ASP A 188 -0.08 -1.30 -11.13
N ILE A 189 -1.29 -1.76 -11.48
CA ILE A 189 -1.53 -2.68 -12.61
C ILE A 189 -1.11 -2.02 -13.93
N GLN A 190 -1.44 -0.75 -14.13
CA GLN A 190 -1.03 0.00 -15.32
C GLN A 190 0.49 0.15 -15.40
N GLU A 191 1.17 0.41 -14.28
CA GLU A 191 2.64 0.49 -14.23
C GLU A 191 3.32 -0.86 -14.52
N ILE A 192 2.73 -1.98 -14.08
CA ILE A 192 3.18 -3.33 -14.48
C ILE A 192 3.16 -3.49 -15.99
N VAL A 193 2.02 -3.15 -16.62
CA VAL A 193 1.86 -3.32 -18.06
C VAL A 193 2.81 -2.40 -18.84
N LYS A 194 3.02 -1.15 -18.38
CA LYS A 194 4.03 -0.24 -18.97
C LYS A 194 5.46 -0.80 -18.88
N ALA A 195 5.77 -1.54 -17.83
CA ALA A 195 7.06 -2.21 -17.65
C ALA A 195 7.20 -3.50 -18.49
N GLY A 196 6.25 -3.80 -19.38
CA GLY A 196 6.24 -4.99 -20.21
C GLY A 196 5.57 -6.22 -19.57
N GLY A 197 4.98 -6.06 -18.38
CA GLY A 197 4.19 -7.11 -17.76
C GLY A 197 2.86 -7.34 -18.49
N ARG A 198 2.26 -8.51 -18.29
CA ARG A 198 0.98 -8.89 -18.89
C ARG A 198 -0.02 -9.30 -17.83
N ILE A 199 -1.21 -8.71 -17.87
CA ILE A 199 -2.33 -9.14 -17.01
C ILE A 199 -2.96 -10.37 -17.63
N ILE A 200 -3.04 -11.44 -16.84
CA ILE A 200 -3.56 -12.74 -17.27
C ILE A 200 -5.02 -12.86 -16.85
N ARG A 201 -5.33 -12.55 -15.58
CA ARG A 201 -6.67 -12.72 -15.00
C ARG A 201 -6.90 -11.81 -13.81
N ILE A 202 -8.13 -11.38 -13.63
CA ILE A 202 -8.61 -10.73 -12.41
C ILE A 202 -9.46 -11.74 -11.65
N LEU A 203 -9.15 -11.92 -10.37
CA LEU A 203 -9.78 -12.93 -9.52
C LEU A 203 -10.91 -12.37 -8.69
N ASP A 204 -10.70 -11.19 -8.12
CA ASP A 204 -11.62 -10.52 -7.19
C ASP A 204 -11.20 -9.05 -7.04
N GLY A 205 -12.02 -8.23 -6.40
CA GLY A 205 -11.65 -6.86 -6.07
C GLY A 205 -12.82 -5.91 -5.99
N ILE A 206 -12.48 -4.63 -5.96
CA ILE A 206 -13.43 -3.51 -5.96
C ILE A 206 -13.13 -2.62 -7.14
N VAL A 207 -14.20 -2.19 -7.80
CA VAL A 207 -14.19 -1.23 -8.90
C VAL A 207 -14.95 0.00 -8.45
N TYR A 208 -14.40 1.18 -8.75
CA TYR A 208 -15.06 2.46 -8.55
C TYR A 208 -15.39 3.04 -9.93
N GLU A 209 -16.68 3.30 -10.14
CA GLU A 209 -17.17 3.82 -11.43
C GLU A 209 -16.93 5.32 -11.59
N GLU A 210 -16.75 6.04 -10.49
CA GLU A 210 -16.52 7.49 -10.50
C GLU A 210 -15.29 7.86 -9.67
N ASN A 211 -14.53 8.82 -10.20
CA ASN A 211 -13.52 9.56 -9.46
C ASN A 211 -14.00 10.99 -9.17
N PHE A 212 -13.42 11.62 -8.15
CA PHE A 212 -13.50 13.06 -7.99
C PHE A 212 -12.81 13.75 -9.17
N LYS A 213 -13.44 14.81 -9.70
CA LYS A 213 -12.87 15.63 -10.79
C LYS A 213 -11.62 16.41 -10.35
N THR A 214 -11.57 16.75 -9.06
CA THR A 214 -10.47 17.49 -8.45
C THR A 214 -10.03 16.73 -7.20
N PRO A 215 -8.72 16.60 -6.95
CA PRO A 215 -8.22 16.01 -5.71
C PRO A 215 -8.84 16.68 -4.48
N PRO A 216 -9.44 15.91 -3.55
CA PRO A 216 -10.15 16.47 -2.41
C PRO A 216 -9.23 17.21 -1.43
N TYR A 217 -7.93 16.91 -1.48
CA TYR A 217 -6.92 17.53 -0.60
C TYR A 217 -6.13 18.64 -1.27
N LYS A 218 -6.44 19.00 -2.53
CA LYS A 218 -5.66 19.96 -3.33
C LYS A 218 -5.42 21.26 -2.58
N ASP A 219 -6.49 21.95 -2.19
CA ASP A 219 -6.40 23.27 -1.57
C ASP A 219 -5.68 23.22 -0.22
N TYR A 220 -5.96 22.19 0.57
CA TYR A 220 -5.28 21.95 1.84
C TYR A 220 -3.75 21.82 1.67
N ILE A 221 -3.31 21.02 0.70
CA ILE A 221 -1.89 20.83 0.42
C ILE A 221 -1.26 22.12 -0.13
N LEU A 222 -1.95 22.84 -1.01
CA LEU A 222 -1.46 24.11 -1.57
C LEU A 222 -1.24 25.15 -0.47
N ILE A 223 -2.20 25.31 0.45
CA ILE A 223 -2.09 26.20 1.61
C ILE A 223 -0.87 25.83 2.47
N LEU A 224 -0.70 24.56 2.81
CA LEU A 224 0.44 24.11 3.60
C LEU A 224 1.78 24.37 2.90
N ARG A 225 1.83 24.19 1.58
CA ARG A 225 3.02 24.45 0.77
C ARG A 225 3.40 25.93 0.78
N ASP A 226 2.42 26.81 0.61
CA ASP A 226 2.63 28.26 0.57
C ASP A 226 3.05 28.80 1.93
N LEU A 227 2.41 28.34 3.01
CA LEU A 227 2.81 28.64 4.39
C LEU A 227 4.23 28.15 4.68
N ARG A 228 4.58 26.93 4.25
CA ARG A 228 5.94 26.40 4.41
C ARG A 228 6.98 27.26 3.71
N ASN A 229 6.69 27.69 2.47
CA ASN A 229 7.59 28.53 1.70
C ASN A 229 7.74 29.93 2.29
N LYS A 230 6.65 30.49 2.85
CA LYS A 230 6.70 31.71 3.66
C LYS A 230 7.62 31.55 4.85
N TYR A 231 7.43 30.52 5.68
CA TYR A 231 8.26 30.29 6.87
C TYR A 231 9.74 30.04 6.54
N LYS A 232 10.05 29.40 5.42
CA LYS A 232 11.44 29.28 4.96
C LYS A 232 12.08 30.64 4.65
N ARG A 233 11.35 31.54 4.00
CA ARG A 233 11.83 32.90 3.68
C ARG A 233 12.04 33.74 4.94
N GLU A 234 11.21 33.54 5.96
CA GLU A 234 11.30 34.22 7.25
C GLU A 234 12.34 33.61 8.20
N GLY A 235 13.05 32.55 7.80
CA GLY A 235 13.96 31.82 8.70
C GLY A 235 13.26 31.06 9.83
N ASN A 236 11.93 30.92 9.79
CA ASN A 236 11.14 30.20 10.79
C ASN A 236 11.22 28.68 10.55
N ILE A 237 12.25 28.07 11.13
CA ILE A 237 12.53 26.62 11.01
C ILE A 237 11.37 25.78 11.59
N VAL A 238 10.84 26.18 12.74
CA VAL A 238 9.76 25.45 13.43
C VAL A 238 8.50 25.45 12.58
N GLY A 239 8.06 26.62 12.10
CA GLY A 239 6.88 26.75 11.24
C GLY A 239 7.01 25.94 9.95
N SER A 240 8.18 26.01 9.28
CA SER A 240 8.47 25.23 8.07
C SER A 240 8.39 23.71 8.32
N ASN A 241 8.91 23.24 9.45
CA ASN A 241 8.87 21.84 9.84
C ASN A 241 7.45 21.39 10.21
N CYS A 242 6.68 22.21 10.91
CA CYS A 242 5.28 21.93 11.22
C CYS A 242 4.45 21.72 9.95
N MET A 243 4.56 22.61 8.96
CA MET A 243 3.83 22.46 7.70
C MET A 243 4.22 21.19 6.94
N LYS A 244 5.52 20.84 6.94
CA LYS A 244 6.01 19.57 6.35
C LYS A 244 5.40 18.36 7.06
N LEU A 245 5.35 18.37 8.39
CA LEU A 245 4.78 17.28 9.18
C LEU A 245 3.28 17.13 8.94
N LEU A 246 2.53 18.24 8.92
CA LEU A 246 1.11 18.23 8.63
C LEU A 246 0.81 17.60 7.26
N GLY A 247 1.50 18.07 6.21
CA GLY A 247 1.33 17.53 4.85
C GLY A 247 1.62 16.03 4.75
N ASN A 248 2.72 15.57 5.38
CA ASN A 248 3.06 14.14 5.37
C ASN A 248 2.13 13.29 6.27
N SER A 249 1.63 13.85 7.36
CA SER A 249 0.78 13.13 8.32
C SER A 249 -0.58 12.78 7.74
N LEU A 250 -1.10 13.62 6.83
CA LEU A 250 -2.40 13.41 6.20
C LEU A 250 -2.46 12.06 5.48
N TYR A 251 -1.47 11.76 4.64
CA TYR A 251 -1.35 10.46 3.97
C TYR A 251 -1.35 9.31 4.98
N GLY A 252 -0.49 9.37 5.99
CA GLY A 252 -0.35 8.31 6.99
C GLY A 252 -1.63 8.06 7.79
N LYS A 253 -2.41 9.12 8.04
CA LYS A 253 -3.70 9.04 8.72
C LYS A 253 -4.78 8.40 7.86
N SER A 254 -4.85 8.72 6.57
CA SER A 254 -5.81 8.12 5.63
C SER A 254 -5.66 6.60 5.49
N ILE A 255 -4.44 6.08 5.67
CA ILE A 255 -4.15 4.63 5.59
C ILE A 255 -3.94 3.96 6.95
N GLN A 256 -4.27 4.62 8.06
CA GLN A 256 -4.05 4.08 9.39
C GLN A 256 -4.82 2.75 9.57
N LYS A 257 -4.14 1.74 10.15
CA LYS A 257 -4.78 0.46 10.53
C LYS A 257 -5.84 0.71 11.60
N ASP A 258 -6.93 -0.05 11.55
CA ASP A 258 -7.92 -0.03 12.62
C ASP A 258 -7.26 -0.41 13.95
N ILE A 259 -7.49 0.41 14.97
CA ILE A 259 -7.00 0.15 16.32
C ILE A 259 -7.97 -0.82 16.97
N THR A 260 -7.67 -2.11 16.85
CA THR A 260 -8.51 -3.20 17.37
C THR A 260 -8.16 -3.60 18.80
N THR A 261 -7.10 -3.04 19.38
CA THR A 261 -6.68 -3.31 20.76
C THR A 261 -6.52 -2.01 21.55
N SER A 262 -6.64 -2.13 22.87
CA SER A 262 -6.34 -1.09 23.85
C SER A 262 -5.36 -1.64 24.86
N ARG A 263 -4.44 -0.80 25.35
CA ARG A 263 -3.53 -1.14 26.43
C ARG A 263 -3.96 -0.44 27.70
N HIS A 264 -3.96 -1.17 28.80
CA HIS A 264 -4.31 -0.68 30.12
C HIS A 264 -3.22 -1.06 31.12
N LEU A 265 -3.05 -0.26 32.17
CA LEU A 265 -2.24 -0.63 33.32
C LEU A 265 -3.20 -1.08 34.43
N TRP A 266 -3.25 -2.38 34.73
CA TRP A 266 -4.18 -2.95 35.71
C TRP A 266 -3.42 -3.54 36.90
N SER A 267 -4.00 -3.42 38.09
CA SER A 267 -3.55 -4.21 39.24
C SER A 267 -3.99 -5.66 39.10
N GLU A 268 -3.44 -6.57 39.92
CA GLU A 268 -3.87 -7.96 39.93
C GLU A 268 -5.38 -8.11 40.22
N ALA A 269 -5.90 -7.32 41.15
CA ALA A 269 -7.32 -7.30 41.49
C ALA A 269 -8.17 -6.86 40.28
N THR A 270 -7.79 -5.76 39.63
CA THR A 270 -8.49 -5.27 38.43
C THR A 270 -8.44 -6.27 37.28
N LEU A 271 -7.30 -6.92 37.06
CA LEU A 271 -7.15 -7.95 36.04
C LEU A 271 -8.08 -9.14 36.31
N LYS A 272 -8.10 -9.68 37.54
CA LYS A 272 -8.98 -10.81 37.90
C LYS A 272 -10.46 -10.49 37.67
N VAL A 273 -10.90 -9.28 38.04
CA VAL A 273 -12.30 -8.85 37.88
C VAL A 273 -12.69 -8.66 36.40
N ASN A 274 -11.75 -8.20 35.57
CA ASN A 274 -12.03 -7.82 34.17
C ASN A 274 -11.48 -8.81 33.13
N PHE A 275 -11.02 -9.98 33.57
CA PHE A 275 -10.46 -11.00 32.68
C PHE A 275 -11.58 -11.65 31.86
N ASP A 276 -11.46 -11.55 30.54
CA ASP A 276 -12.42 -12.13 29.59
C ASP A 276 -11.71 -12.59 28.31
N SER A 277 -12.49 -13.15 27.38
CA SER A 277 -12.01 -13.63 26.06
C SER A 277 -11.41 -12.53 25.18
N HIS A 278 -11.55 -11.25 25.53
CA HIS A 278 -10.98 -10.14 24.79
C HIS A 278 -9.58 -9.79 25.27
N VAL A 279 -9.14 -10.25 26.45
CA VAL A 279 -7.75 -10.08 26.90
C VAL A 279 -6.82 -10.93 26.02
N LYS A 280 -5.86 -10.27 25.37
CA LYS A 280 -4.91 -10.89 24.44
C LYS A 280 -3.56 -11.18 25.10
N SER A 281 -3.07 -10.28 25.94
CA SER A 281 -1.84 -10.46 26.70
C SER A 281 -1.86 -9.60 27.97
N TYR A 282 -1.11 -10.01 28.99
CA TYR A 282 -1.02 -9.32 30.29
C TYR A 282 0.37 -9.46 30.92
N PRO A 283 1.47 -9.04 30.25
CA PRO A 283 2.79 -9.07 30.88
C PRO A 283 2.81 -8.31 32.21
N LYS A 284 3.39 -8.94 33.23
CA LYS A 284 3.64 -8.34 34.54
C LYS A 284 4.75 -7.30 34.40
N VAL A 285 4.50 -6.08 34.88
CA VAL A 285 5.47 -4.97 34.83
C VAL A 285 6.29 -4.92 36.12
N ASN A 286 5.59 -5.08 37.25
CA ASN A 286 6.16 -5.09 38.59
C ASN A 286 5.27 -5.96 39.48
N GLU A 287 5.56 -6.02 40.78
CA GLU A 287 4.85 -6.90 41.72
C GLU A 287 3.33 -6.72 41.73
N THR A 288 2.84 -5.51 41.46
CA THR A 288 1.43 -5.13 41.65
C THR A 288 0.68 -4.83 40.34
N GLN A 289 1.38 -4.65 39.22
CA GLN A 289 0.79 -4.13 37.97
C GLN A 289 1.12 -4.98 36.73
N TYR A 290 0.16 -4.98 35.80
CA TYR A 290 0.20 -5.67 34.53
C TYR A 290 -0.13 -4.68 33.39
N ILE A 291 0.60 -4.75 32.28
CA ILE A 291 0.17 -4.12 31.02
C ILE A 291 -0.77 -5.09 30.34
N VAL A 292 -2.04 -4.73 30.23
CA VAL A 292 -3.07 -5.60 29.68
C VAL A 292 -3.47 -5.10 28.29
N GLU A 293 -3.23 -5.92 27.27
CA GLU A 293 -3.73 -5.68 25.92
C GLU A 293 -5.09 -6.36 25.74
N LYS A 294 -6.15 -5.58 25.50
CA LYS A 294 -7.53 -6.06 25.31
C LYS A 294 -8.04 -5.73 23.91
N LYS A 295 -8.71 -6.67 23.24
CA LYS A 295 -9.46 -6.43 22.00
C LYS A 295 -10.63 -5.50 22.28
N LYS A 296 -10.84 -4.51 21.42
CA LYS A 296 -12.01 -3.63 21.49
C LYS A 296 -13.24 -4.38 20.99
N ASN A 297 -14.37 -4.22 21.67
CA ASN A 297 -15.67 -4.68 21.19
C ASN A 297 -16.05 -3.85 19.95
N LEU A 298 -15.94 -4.47 18.77
CA LEU A 298 -16.26 -3.85 17.47
C LEU A 298 -17.77 -3.83 17.16
N THR A 299 -18.62 -4.20 18.11
CA THR A 299 -20.08 -4.34 17.94
C THR A 299 -20.76 -3.06 17.43
N VAL A 300 -20.14 -1.89 17.63
CA VAL A 300 -20.71 -0.57 17.25
C VAL A 300 -20.63 -0.28 15.73
N TYR A 301 -19.82 -1.00 14.94
CA TYR A 301 -19.72 -0.74 13.50
C TYR A 301 -20.65 -1.60 12.61
N LEU A 302 -21.34 -2.59 13.19
CA LEU A 302 -22.22 -3.50 12.43
C LEU A 302 -23.71 -3.15 12.55
N LEU A 303 -24.10 -2.27 13.48
CA LEU A 303 -25.51 -1.95 13.75
C LEU A 303 -26.15 -0.99 12.73
N ASN A 304 -25.37 -0.33 11.85
CA ASN A 304 -25.92 0.55 10.81
C ASN A 304 -25.96 -0.10 9.41
N LEU A 305 -25.88 -1.44 9.33
CA LEU A 305 -25.91 -2.20 8.06
C LEU A 305 -27.26 -2.88 7.79
N HIS A 306 -28.27 -2.63 8.63
CA HIS A 306 -29.57 -3.28 8.56
C HIS A 306 -30.77 -2.36 8.31
N ASP A 307 -30.55 -1.08 8.02
CA ASP A 307 -31.59 -0.17 7.49
C ASP A 307 -31.31 0.18 6.02
#